data_AF-A0A940ZUZ3-F1
#
_entry.id   AF-A0A940ZUZ3-F1
#
_cell.length_a   1.000
_cell.length_b   1.000
_cell.length_c   1.000
_cell.angle_alpha   90.00
_cell.angle_beta   90.00
_cell.angle_gamma   90.00
#
_symmetry.space_group_name_H-M   'P 1'
#
loop_
_entity.id
_entity.type
_entity.pdbx_description
1 polymer ?
#
loop_
_entity_poly.entity_id
_entity_poly.type
_entity_poly.pdbx_seq_one_letter_code
_entity_poly.pdbx_strand_id
1 'polypeptide(L)'
;RQQRQSQDILTLAVVGYTNAGKSTLLNTLCHAELLTMDQLFATLDPAARRLELPDQQPVILIDTVGFIRKLPHHLVDAFRSTLEEVTQADAILHVIDCSDPQAQTQREVVEQLLNELGAAGKPRLTVLNKIDIVSPFERSGLNLLGGKDKFIPISARTREGIPELIEAIGQLAAEQFVPVNLVIPYSKAGWVDRIEQQGKIEQLDYLEDGIHLSARVRIAAFNQLKRDLGQLAQPN
;
A
#
# COMPACT_ATOMS: atom_id res chain seq x y z
N ARG A 1 0.44 6.70 23.07
CA ARG A 1 0.02 5.28 23.09
C ARG A 1 -0.90 4.90 21.92
N GLN A 2 -1.61 5.85 21.27
CA GLN A 2 -2.51 5.64 20.12
C GLN A 2 -1.83 5.37 18.76
N GLN A 3 -0.57 5.78 18.58
CA GLN A 3 0.18 5.59 17.32
C GLN A 3 0.53 4.13 16.97
N ARG A 4 0.25 3.16 17.87
CA ARG A 4 0.68 1.76 17.72
C ARG A 4 -0.32 0.86 16.98
N GLN A 5 -1.59 1.23 16.87
CA GLN A 5 -2.60 0.36 16.24
C GLN A 5 -2.73 0.54 14.72
N SER A 6 -2.41 1.71 14.18
CA SER A 6 -2.37 1.93 12.72
C SER A 6 -1.15 1.32 12.04
N GLN A 7 -0.14 0.91 12.81
CA GLN A 7 1.08 0.30 12.28
C GLN A 7 0.88 -1.11 11.76
N ASP A 8 -0.28 -1.74 12.01
CA ASP A 8 -0.45 -3.20 11.94
C ASP A 8 -1.17 -3.71 10.67
N ILE A 9 -1.80 -2.81 9.92
CA ILE A 9 -2.47 -3.11 8.65
C ILE A 9 -1.58 -2.63 7.51
N LEU A 10 -1.55 -3.36 6.39
CA LEU A 10 -0.84 -2.93 5.20
C LEU A 10 -1.39 -1.60 4.68
N THR A 11 -0.49 -0.66 4.40
CA THR A 11 -0.82 0.68 3.91
C THR A 11 -0.33 0.91 2.49
N LEU A 12 -1.20 1.40 1.61
CA LEU A 12 -0.88 1.78 0.23
C LEU A 12 -1.12 3.27 0.05
N ALA A 13 -0.07 4.02 -0.30
CA ALA A 13 -0.21 5.42 -0.70
C ALA A 13 -0.73 5.51 -2.13
N VAL A 14 -1.87 6.16 -2.33
CA VAL A 14 -2.46 6.37 -3.66
C VAL A 14 -1.95 7.68 -4.23
N VAL A 15 -1.02 7.56 -5.18
CA VAL A 15 -0.30 8.68 -5.77
C VAL A 15 -0.67 8.90 -7.22
N GLY A 16 -0.43 10.10 -7.72
CA GLY A 16 -0.71 10.42 -9.12
C GLY A 16 -1.05 11.89 -9.32
N TYR A 17 -1.07 12.30 -10.58
CA TYR A 17 -1.35 13.68 -10.94
C TYR A 17 -2.75 14.13 -10.51
N THR A 18 -2.96 15.44 -10.40
CA THR A 18 -4.31 16.00 -10.26
C THR A 18 -5.17 15.55 -11.45
N ASN A 19 -6.44 15.27 -11.19
CA ASN A 19 -7.38 14.74 -12.17
C ASN A 19 -7.07 13.31 -12.69
N ALA A 20 -6.04 12.60 -12.19
CA ALA A 20 -5.80 11.20 -12.55
C ALA A 20 -6.95 10.24 -12.13
N GLY A 21 -7.86 10.71 -11.28
CA GLY A 21 -9.01 9.94 -10.81
C GLY A 21 -8.77 9.14 -9.53
N LYS A 22 -7.77 9.51 -8.72
CA LYS A 22 -7.47 8.90 -7.40
C LYS A 22 -8.70 8.83 -6.49
N SER A 23 -9.37 9.96 -6.25
CA SER A 23 -10.55 9.98 -5.35
C SER A 23 -11.71 9.16 -5.91
N THR A 24 -11.91 9.15 -7.23
CA THR A 24 -12.90 8.26 -7.89
C THR A 24 -12.52 6.79 -7.67
N LEU A 25 -11.26 6.43 -7.86
CA LEU A 25 -10.76 5.08 -7.63
C LEU A 25 -10.96 4.64 -6.19
N LEU A 26 -10.57 5.47 -5.23
CA LEU A 26 -10.75 5.23 -3.81
C LEU A 26 -12.22 5.03 -3.43
N ASN A 27 -13.12 5.87 -3.96
CA ASN A 27 -14.56 5.70 -3.76
C ASN A 27 -15.08 4.37 -4.34
N THR A 28 -14.56 3.99 -5.51
CA THR A 28 -14.95 2.75 -6.19
C THR A 28 -14.45 1.51 -5.44
N LEU A 29 -13.19 1.51 -5.00
CA LEU A 29 -12.55 0.40 -4.28
C LEU A 29 -13.13 0.22 -2.87
N CYS A 30 -13.29 1.32 -2.13
CA CYS A 30 -13.69 1.27 -0.72
C CYS A 30 -15.21 1.40 -0.52
N HIS A 31 -16.01 1.23 -1.57
CA HIS A 31 -17.49 1.24 -1.59
C HIS A 31 -18.12 2.07 -0.46
N ALA A 32 -18.43 3.35 -0.70
CA ALA A 32 -19.22 4.34 0.07
C ALA A 32 -19.97 3.97 1.39
N GLU A 33 -19.41 3.11 2.22
CA GLU A 33 -19.65 2.97 3.63
C GLU A 33 -18.42 3.64 4.23
N LEU A 34 -18.63 4.90 4.62
CA LEU A 34 -17.97 5.41 5.80
C LEU A 34 -18.24 4.35 6.89
N LEU A 35 -17.37 3.36 7.01
CA LEU A 35 -17.18 2.64 8.26
C LEU A 35 -16.69 3.73 9.20
N THR A 36 -17.66 4.44 9.79
CA THR A 36 -17.53 5.04 11.09
C THR A 36 -17.03 3.91 11.97
N MET A 37 -15.71 3.81 12.11
CA MET A 37 -15.13 3.14 13.25
C MET A 37 -15.84 3.71 14.46
N ASP A 38 -16.39 2.83 15.29
CA ASP A 38 -17.11 3.18 16.51
C ASP A 38 -16.45 4.37 17.19
N GLN A 39 -17.28 5.37 17.49
CA GLN A 39 -16.91 6.72 17.88
C GLN A 39 -15.94 6.74 19.07
N LEU A 40 -14.63 6.81 18.76
CA LEU A 40 -13.57 7.35 19.60
C LEU A 40 -12.43 8.00 18.77
N PHE A 41 -12.57 8.05 17.44
CA PHE A 41 -11.58 8.57 16.49
C PHE A 41 -12.08 9.77 15.66
N ALA A 42 -13.03 10.54 16.19
CA ALA A 42 -13.67 11.65 15.49
C ALA A 42 -12.82 12.93 15.38
N THR A 43 -11.49 12.84 15.43
CA THR A 43 -10.60 14.01 15.30
C THR A 43 -9.44 13.70 14.36
N LEU A 44 -9.55 14.25 13.14
CA LEU A 44 -8.52 14.47 12.11
C LEU A 44 -8.03 13.22 11.32
N ASP A 45 -8.71 12.84 10.23
CA ASP A 45 -8.22 12.95 8.83
C ASP A 45 -9.04 12.11 7.81
N PRO A 46 -9.67 12.72 6.77
CA PRO A 46 -10.44 12.01 5.75
C PRO A 46 -9.59 11.26 4.69
N ALA A 47 -8.27 11.13 4.88
CA ALA A 47 -7.34 10.61 3.86
C ALA A 47 -7.22 9.07 3.83
N ALA A 48 -7.43 8.36 4.94
CA ALA A 48 -7.29 6.90 4.97
C ALA A 48 -8.62 6.17 4.75
N ARG A 49 -8.62 5.12 3.92
CA ARG A 49 -9.80 4.32 3.59
C ARG A 49 -9.46 2.84 3.63
N ARG A 50 -10.37 2.03 4.15
CA ARG A 50 -10.19 0.59 4.26
C ARG A 50 -10.72 -0.12 3.02
N LEU A 51 -9.92 -1.01 2.44
CA LEU A 51 -10.26 -1.92 1.35
C LEU A 51 -10.24 -3.34 1.92
N GLU A 52 -11.36 -4.04 1.82
CA GLU A 52 -11.43 -5.46 2.15
C GLU A 52 -11.00 -6.29 0.94
N LEU A 53 -9.97 -7.11 1.10
CA LEU A 53 -9.53 -8.05 0.08
C LEU A 53 -10.29 -9.39 0.20
N PRO A 54 -10.41 -10.16 -0.90
CA PRO A 54 -11.13 -11.45 -0.90
C PRO A 54 -10.60 -12.48 0.11
N ASP A 55 -9.34 -12.38 0.53
CA ASP A 55 -8.66 -13.25 1.50
C ASP A 55 -8.75 -12.75 2.96
N GLN A 56 -9.65 -11.80 3.22
CA GLN A 56 -9.97 -11.21 4.55
C GLN A 56 -8.84 -10.41 5.21
N GLN A 57 -7.73 -10.13 4.51
CA GLN A 57 -6.75 -9.17 5.00
C GLN A 57 -7.10 -7.76 4.52
N PRO A 58 -7.40 -6.82 5.43
CA PRO A 58 -7.68 -5.46 5.03
C PRO A 58 -6.42 -4.74 4.57
N VAL A 59 -6.59 -3.82 3.64
CA VAL A 59 -5.56 -2.86 3.23
C VAL A 59 -6.08 -1.45 3.48
N ILE A 60 -5.23 -0.58 4.01
CA ILE A 60 -5.55 0.85 4.13
C ILE A 60 -4.99 1.58 2.93
N LEU A 61 -5.86 2.21 2.16
CA LEU A 61 -5.51 3.13 1.08
C LEU A 61 -5.42 4.55 1.65
N ILE A 62 -4.30 5.22 1.43
CA ILE A 62 -4.07 6.59 1.88
C ILE A 62 -4.21 7.51 0.65
N ASP A 63 -5.21 8.39 0.67
CA ASP A 63 -5.44 9.42 -0.34
C ASP A 63 -4.40 10.52 -0.17
N THR A 64 -3.46 10.59 -1.11
CA THR A 64 -2.43 11.63 -1.08
C THR A 64 -2.89 12.84 -1.90
N VAL A 65 -2.32 14.00 -1.58
CA VAL A 65 -2.49 15.19 -2.42
C VAL A 65 -2.07 14.88 -3.86
N GLY A 66 -2.87 15.32 -4.83
CA GLY A 66 -2.53 15.14 -6.24
C GLY A 66 -1.34 15.99 -6.65
N PHE A 67 -0.42 15.40 -7.41
CA PHE A 67 0.72 16.12 -7.95
C PHE A 67 0.29 17.10 -9.05
N ILE A 68 0.89 18.29 -9.08
CA ILE A 68 0.66 19.34 -10.09
C ILE A 68 1.99 19.69 -10.75
N ARG A 69 1.98 20.09 -12.03
CA ARG A 69 3.17 20.54 -12.76
C ARG A 69 3.80 21.71 -12.02
N LYS A 70 5.12 21.65 -11.82
CA LYS A 70 5.89 22.70 -11.14
C LYS A 70 5.24 23.05 -9.81
N LEU A 71 5.28 22.13 -8.85
CA LEU A 71 5.20 22.55 -7.46
C LEU A 71 6.35 23.54 -7.24
N PRO A 72 6.07 24.79 -6.88
CA PRO A 72 7.12 25.72 -6.53
C PRO A 72 8.00 25.09 -5.44
N HIS A 73 9.33 25.24 -5.52
CA HIS A 73 10.24 24.60 -4.56
C HIS A 73 9.86 24.87 -3.08
N HIS A 74 9.32 26.05 -2.78
CA HIS A 74 8.83 26.40 -1.43
C HIS A 74 7.56 25.66 -1.00
N LEU A 75 6.74 25.21 -1.96
CA LEU A 75 5.58 24.37 -1.68
C LEU A 75 5.98 22.90 -1.52
N VAL A 76 7.10 22.44 -2.12
CA VAL A 76 7.61 21.08 -1.87
C VAL A 76 7.96 20.89 -0.40
N ASP A 77 8.54 21.89 0.26
CA ASP A 77 8.82 21.86 1.70
C ASP A 77 7.54 21.87 2.54
N ALA A 78 6.52 22.63 2.12
CA ALA A 78 5.21 22.68 2.78
C ALA A 78 4.38 21.40 2.58
N PHE A 79 4.55 20.72 1.44
CA PHE A 79 3.91 19.43 1.16
C PHE A 79 4.73 18.25 1.69
N ARG A 80 5.99 18.46 2.09
CA ARG A 80 6.86 17.39 2.57
C ARG A 80 6.24 16.65 3.75
N SER A 81 5.67 17.39 4.70
CA SER A 81 4.94 16.80 5.85
C SER A 81 3.68 16.05 5.43
N THR A 82 2.97 16.50 4.38
CA THR A 82 1.80 15.79 3.82
C THR A 82 2.17 14.64 2.87
N LEU A 83 3.44 14.55 2.47
CA LEU A 83 3.99 13.48 1.63
C LEU A 83 4.80 12.47 2.46
N GLU A 84 4.95 12.70 3.77
CA GLU A 84 5.48 11.72 4.72
C GLU A 84 4.65 10.43 4.70
N GLU A 85 3.35 10.51 4.42
CA GLU A 85 2.50 9.34 4.28
C GLU A 85 2.95 8.42 3.15
N VAL A 86 3.49 8.98 2.05
CA VAL A 86 4.05 8.21 0.94
C VAL A 86 5.31 7.47 1.37
N THR A 87 6.16 8.09 2.18
CA THR A 87 7.41 7.48 2.66
C THR A 87 7.15 6.47 3.78
N GLN A 88 6.05 6.62 4.52
CA GLN A 88 5.64 5.70 5.58
C GLN A 88 4.82 4.51 5.07
N ALA A 89 4.11 4.64 3.94
CA ALA A 89 3.28 3.57 3.39
C ALA A 89 4.10 2.33 3.01
N ASP A 90 3.54 1.14 3.14
CA ASP A 90 4.22 -0.11 2.79
C ASP A 90 4.44 -0.24 1.27
N ALA A 91 3.48 0.22 0.47
CA ALA A 91 3.54 0.21 -0.99
C ALA A 91 2.86 1.42 -1.62
N ILE A 92 3.03 1.57 -2.95
CA ILE A 92 2.52 2.70 -3.73
C ILE A 92 1.55 2.22 -4.80
N LEU A 93 0.38 2.85 -4.87
CA LEU A 93 -0.57 2.71 -5.97
C LEU A 93 -0.49 3.96 -6.86
N HIS A 94 0.18 3.85 -8.02
CA HIS A 94 0.40 4.99 -8.91
C HIS A 94 -0.67 5.08 -9.99
N VAL A 95 -1.60 6.03 -9.83
CA VAL A 95 -2.72 6.26 -10.75
C VAL A 95 -2.32 7.27 -11.83
N ILE A 96 -2.47 6.85 -13.09
CA ILE A 96 -2.15 7.63 -14.28
C ILE A 96 -3.42 7.80 -15.11
N ASP A 97 -3.71 9.02 -15.56
CA ASP A 97 -4.76 9.27 -16.55
C ASP A 97 -4.25 8.84 -17.94
N CYS A 98 -4.72 7.73 -18.48
CA CYS A 98 -4.28 7.27 -19.80
C CYS A 98 -4.94 8.01 -20.97
N SER A 99 -5.93 8.86 -20.70
CA SER A 99 -6.57 9.71 -21.71
C SER A 99 -5.87 11.06 -21.90
N ASP A 100 -5.00 11.45 -20.96
CA ASP A 100 -4.27 12.70 -21.02
C ASP A 100 -3.10 12.58 -22.03
N PRO A 101 -3.00 13.45 -23.05
CA PRO A 101 -1.85 13.46 -23.96
C PRO A 101 -0.49 13.66 -23.25
N GLN A 102 -0.50 14.20 -22.03
CA GLN A 102 0.68 14.41 -21.19
C GLN A 102 0.91 13.27 -20.19
N ALA A 103 0.19 12.15 -20.26
CA ALA A 103 0.28 11.05 -19.29
C ALA A 103 1.72 10.58 -19.03
N GLN A 104 2.52 10.43 -20.09
CA GLN A 104 3.91 10.02 -19.98
C GLN A 104 4.76 11.05 -19.21
N THR A 105 4.63 12.34 -19.54
CA THR A 105 5.33 13.41 -18.82
C THR A 105 4.86 13.52 -17.37
N GLN A 106 3.57 13.35 -17.11
CA GLN A 106 3.02 13.37 -15.75
C GLN A 106 3.56 12.21 -14.92
N ARG A 107 3.63 11.01 -15.52
CA ARG A 107 4.26 9.84 -14.89
C ARG A 107 5.70 10.14 -14.50
N GLU A 108 6.52 10.65 -15.41
CA GLU A 108 7.93 10.97 -15.17
C GLU A 108 8.09 11.99 -14.02
N VAL A 109 7.21 13.00 -13.96
CA VAL A 109 7.20 13.99 -12.87
C VAL A 109 6.89 13.32 -11.53
N VAL A 110 5.89 12.44 -11.47
CA VAL A 110 5.56 11.72 -10.23
C VAL A 110 6.71 10.81 -9.82
N GLU A 111 7.34 10.09 -10.76
CA GLU A 111 8.50 9.24 -10.49
C GLU A 111 9.69 10.02 -9.94
N GLN A 112 9.99 11.18 -10.51
CA GLN A 112 11.03 12.05 -9.99
C GLN A 112 10.73 12.50 -8.55
N LEU A 113 9.50 12.89 -8.26
CA LEU A 113 9.10 13.31 -6.91
C LEU A 113 9.18 12.16 -5.91
N LEU A 114 8.76 10.95 -6.28
CA LEU A 114 8.92 9.76 -5.44
C LEU A 114 10.39 9.48 -5.14
N ASN A 115 11.29 9.70 -6.11
CA ASN A 115 12.73 9.57 -5.90
C ASN A 115 13.27 10.63 -4.92
N GLU A 116 12.87 11.89 -5.08
CA GLU A 116 13.28 13.01 -4.21
C GLU A 116 12.78 12.85 -2.77
N LEU A 117 11.64 12.19 -2.58
CA LEU A 117 11.08 11.85 -1.27
C LEU A 117 11.74 10.61 -0.63
N GLY A 118 12.60 9.88 -1.36
CA GLY A 118 13.20 8.63 -0.89
C GLY A 118 12.26 7.42 -0.94
N ALA A 119 11.18 7.49 -1.73
CA ALA A 119 10.18 6.44 -1.90
C ALA A 119 10.42 5.56 -3.15
N ALA A 120 11.52 5.78 -3.88
CA ALA A 120 11.87 5.08 -5.12
C ALA A 120 11.87 3.54 -5.02
N GLY A 121 12.34 3.00 -3.89
CA GLY A 121 12.51 1.57 -3.67
C GLY A 121 11.25 0.86 -3.15
N LYS A 122 10.14 1.57 -2.98
CA LYS A 122 8.90 0.96 -2.47
C LYS A 122 8.24 0.09 -3.55
N PRO A 123 7.67 -1.05 -3.17
CA PRO A 123 6.80 -1.84 -4.05
C PRO A 123 5.71 -0.95 -4.66
N ARG A 124 5.46 -1.11 -5.96
CA ARG A 124 4.58 -0.21 -6.71
C ARG A 124 3.70 -0.98 -7.68
N LEU A 125 2.43 -0.62 -7.70
CA LEU A 125 1.47 -1.04 -8.72
C LEU A 125 1.01 0.17 -9.52
N THR A 126 1.21 0.12 -10.84
CA THR A 126 0.76 1.18 -11.75
C THR A 126 -0.68 0.93 -12.18
N VAL A 127 -1.52 1.96 -12.12
CA VAL A 127 -2.94 1.90 -12.47
C VAL A 127 -3.20 2.89 -13.61
N LEU A 128 -3.50 2.38 -14.80
CA LEU A 128 -3.83 3.20 -15.96
C LEU A 128 -5.34 3.44 -15.97
N ASN A 129 -5.77 4.57 -15.45
CA ASN A 129 -7.17 4.91 -15.24
C ASN A 129 -7.77 5.67 -16.44
N LYS A 130 -9.10 5.66 -16.53
CA LYS A 130 -9.92 6.30 -17.58
C LYS A 130 -9.87 5.62 -18.95
N ILE A 131 -9.69 4.30 -19.00
CA ILE A 131 -9.71 3.56 -20.27
C ILE A 131 -11.04 3.70 -21.03
N ASP A 132 -12.13 4.06 -20.35
CA ASP A 132 -13.47 4.28 -20.92
C ASP A 132 -13.52 5.39 -21.96
N ILE A 133 -12.58 6.34 -21.93
CA ILE A 133 -12.50 7.47 -22.87
C ILE A 133 -11.27 7.42 -23.77
N VAL A 134 -10.53 6.30 -23.76
CA VAL A 134 -9.38 6.05 -24.63
C VAL A 134 -9.81 5.23 -25.84
N SER A 135 -9.37 5.63 -27.04
CA SER A 135 -9.74 4.93 -28.27
C SER A 135 -9.17 3.50 -28.29
N PRO A 136 -9.77 2.55 -29.03
CA PRO A 136 -9.24 1.19 -29.16
C PRO A 136 -7.79 1.14 -29.67
N PHE A 137 -7.39 2.10 -30.52
CA PHE A 137 -6.02 2.22 -31.00
C PHE A 137 -5.07 2.63 -29.87
N GLU A 138 -5.41 3.67 -29.10
CA GLU A 138 -4.60 4.12 -27.96
C GLU A 138 -4.52 3.05 -26.85
N ARG A 139 -5.59 2.26 -26.66
CA ARG A 139 -5.59 1.12 -25.71
C ARG A 139 -4.48 0.11 -26.03
N SER A 140 -4.15 -0.10 -27.30
CA SER A 140 -3.05 -1.00 -27.70
C SER A 140 -1.66 -0.45 -27.36
N GLY A 141 -1.54 0.87 -27.17
CA GLY A 141 -0.31 1.55 -26.76
C GLY A 141 -0.10 1.62 -25.24
N LEU A 142 -1.05 1.16 -24.42
CA LEU A 142 -0.96 1.27 -22.95
C LEU A 142 0.26 0.56 -22.37
N ASN A 143 0.76 -0.50 -23.01
CA ASN A 143 1.99 -1.18 -22.61
C ASN A 143 3.19 -0.22 -22.55
N LEU A 144 3.24 0.78 -23.45
CA LEU A 144 4.31 1.78 -23.48
C LEU A 144 4.20 2.74 -22.28
N LEU A 145 2.97 3.12 -21.92
CA LEU A 145 2.69 4.01 -20.79
C LEU A 145 2.83 3.31 -19.43
N GLY A 146 2.54 2.00 -19.36
CA GLY A 146 2.76 1.17 -18.18
C GLY A 146 4.24 0.91 -17.88
N GLY A 147 5.10 1.00 -18.90
CA GLY A 147 6.54 0.84 -18.77
C GLY A 147 6.93 -0.63 -18.54
N LYS A 148 8.03 -0.87 -17.82
CA LYS A 148 8.52 -2.24 -17.54
C LYS A 148 7.86 -2.90 -16.33
N ASP A 149 7.19 -2.12 -15.50
CA ASP A 149 6.56 -2.60 -14.27
C ASP A 149 5.15 -3.14 -14.57
N LYS A 150 4.63 -3.98 -13.67
CA LYS A 150 3.25 -4.45 -13.73
C LYS A 150 2.29 -3.25 -13.67
N PHE A 151 1.33 -3.22 -14.59
CA PHE A 151 0.29 -2.20 -14.62
C PHE A 151 -1.09 -2.83 -14.85
N ILE A 152 -2.14 -2.17 -14.33
CA ILE A 152 -3.53 -2.59 -14.48
C ILE A 152 -4.32 -1.48 -15.17
N PRO A 153 -4.85 -1.71 -16.39
CA PRO A 153 -5.75 -0.77 -17.04
C PRO A 153 -7.15 -0.86 -16.41
N ILE A 154 -7.70 0.30 -16.02
CA ILE A 154 -9.02 0.39 -15.40
C ILE A 154 -9.82 1.59 -15.90
N SER A 155 -11.12 1.54 -15.65
CA SER A 155 -11.92 2.75 -15.48
C SER A 155 -12.53 2.74 -14.09
N ALA A 156 -12.04 3.61 -13.22
CA ALA A 156 -12.64 3.81 -11.90
C ALA A 156 -14.12 4.23 -11.97
N ARG A 157 -14.53 4.85 -13.09
CA ARG A 157 -15.90 5.33 -13.32
C ARG A 157 -16.84 4.20 -13.71
N THR A 158 -16.47 3.39 -14.71
CA THR A 158 -17.32 2.30 -15.21
C THR A 158 -17.12 1.00 -14.44
N ARG A 159 -16.09 0.94 -13.60
CA ARG A 159 -15.61 -0.24 -12.85
C ARG A 159 -14.97 -1.32 -13.73
N GLU A 160 -14.71 -1.03 -15.01
CA GLU A 160 -13.89 -1.89 -15.88
C GLU A 160 -12.49 -2.05 -15.26
N GLY A 161 -12.00 -3.29 -15.15
CA GLY A 161 -10.67 -3.60 -14.61
C GLY A 161 -10.53 -3.57 -13.08
N ILE A 162 -11.60 -3.25 -12.33
CA ILE A 162 -11.54 -3.17 -10.87
C ILE A 162 -11.31 -4.53 -10.19
N PRO A 163 -11.98 -5.64 -10.59
CA PRO A 163 -11.69 -6.96 -10.02
C PRO A 163 -10.21 -7.36 -10.15
N GLU A 164 -9.63 -7.13 -11.33
CA GLU A 164 -8.22 -7.40 -11.63
C GLU A 164 -7.29 -6.52 -10.79
N LEU A 165 -7.68 -5.27 -10.54
CA LEU A 165 -6.94 -4.37 -9.65
C LEU A 165 -6.96 -4.85 -8.20
N ILE A 166 -8.11 -5.29 -7.68
CA ILE A 166 -8.23 -5.84 -6.32
C ILE A 166 -7.34 -7.08 -6.17
N GLU A 167 -7.35 -7.97 -7.16
CA GLU A 167 -6.47 -9.15 -7.17
C GLU A 167 -4.99 -8.75 -7.18
N ALA A 168 -4.61 -7.78 -8.02
CA ALA A 168 -3.24 -7.29 -8.09
C ALA A 168 -2.79 -6.60 -6.79
N ILE A 169 -3.68 -5.87 -6.10
CA ILE A 169 -3.42 -5.31 -4.77
C ILE A 169 -3.24 -6.45 -3.76
N GLY A 170 -4.04 -7.51 -3.81
CA GLY A 170 -3.88 -8.68 -2.94
C GLY A 170 -2.55 -9.40 -3.15
N GLN A 171 -2.11 -9.55 -4.40
CA GLN A 171 -0.79 -10.12 -4.72
C GLN A 171 0.34 -9.23 -4.17
N LEU A 172 0.26 -7.91 -4.39
CA LEU A 172 1.22 -6.96 -3.83
C LEU A 172 1.24 -7.00 -2.30
N ALA A 173 0.09 -7.15 -1.67
CA ALA A 173 -0.06 -7.29 -0.22
C ALA A 173 0.63 -8.56 0.28
N ALA A 174 0.39 -9.70 -0.38
CA ALA A 174 1.00 -10.97 -0.03
C ALA A 174 2.54 -10.94 -0.12
N GLU A 175 3.10 -10.22 -1.10
CA GLU A 175 4.55 -10.02 -1.25
C GLU A 175 5.18 -9.24 -0.07
N GLN A 176 4.38 -8.52 0.72
CA GLN A 176 4.87 -7.82 1.92
C GLN A 176 4.99 -8.72 3.15
N PHE A 177 4.63 -10.00 3.04
CA PHE A 177 4.76 -10.99 4.11
C PHE A 177 5.86 -11.99 3.79
N VAL A 178 6.67 -12.31 4.80
CA VAL A 178 7.71 -13.33 4.74
C VAL A 178 7.38 -14.48 5.67
N PRO A 179 7.57 -15.74 5.24
CA PRO A 179 7.47 -16.87 6.14
C PRO A 179 8.63 -16.85 7.13
N VAL A 180 8.34 -17.17 8.39
CA VAL A 180 9.31 -17.22 9.48
C VAL A 180 9.08 -18.46 10.33
N ASN A 181 10.17 -19.10 10.71
CA ASN A 181 10.19 -20.14 11.74
C ASN A 181 10.99 -19.57 12.92
N LEU A 182 10.37 -19.53 14.10
CA LEU A 182 10.93 -18.85 15.26
C LEU A 182 10.79 -19.71 16.51
N VAL A 183 11.81 -19.63 17.37
CA VAL A 183 11.72 -20.07 18.76
C VAL A 183 11.71 -18.83 19.63
N ILE A 184 10.55 -18.51 20.21
CA ILE A 184 10.37 -17.36 21.10
C ILE A 184 10.57 -17.84 22.54
N PRO A 185 11.55 -17.31 23.29
CA PRO A 185 11.67 -17.59 24.72
C PRO A 185 10.41 -17.14 25.48
N TYR A 186 10.01 -17.87 26.52
CA TYR A 186 8.83 -17.51 27.34
C TYR A 186 8.88 -16.08 27.90
N SER A 187 10.07 -15.55 28.18
CA SER A 187 10.27 -14.17 28.62
C SER A 187 9.85 -13.12 27.59
N LYS A 188 9.65 -13.52 26.33
CA LYS A 188 9.27 -12.70 25.19
C LYS A 188 7.94 -13.14 24.56
N ALA A 189 7.10 -13.87 25.30
CA ALA A 189 5.82 -14.41 24.82
C ALA A 189 4.88 -13.35 24.20
N GLY A 190 4.97 -12.07 24.58
CA GLY A 190 4.19 -10.99 23.97
C GLY A 190 4.43 -10.79 22.46
N TRP A 191 5.48 -11.40 21.90
CA TRP A 191 5.66 -11.47 20.44
C TRP A 191 4.67 -12.41 19.75
N VAL A 192 4.16 -13.43 20.43
CA VAL A 192 3.15 -14.35 19.87
C VAL A 192 1.86 -13.57 19.56
N ASP A 193 1.34 -12.85 20.55
CA ASP A 193 0.15 -11.99 20.38
C ASP A 193 0.35 -10.97 19.25
N ARG A 194 1.57 -10.44 19.14
CA ARG A 194 1.91 -9.45 18.11
C ARG A 194 1.96 -10.07 16.72
N ILE A 195 2.48 -11.29 16.57
CA ILE A 195 2.49 -12.02 15.30
C ILE A 195 1.06 -12.42 14.91
N GLU A 196 0.25 -12.83 15.88
CA GLU A 196 -1.16 -13.15 15.67
C GLU A 196 -1.97 -11.93 15.19
N GLN A 197 -1.64 -10.73 15.68
CA GLN A 197 -2.27 -9.48 15.25
C GLN A 197 -1.73 -8.94 13.91
N GLN A 198 -0.47 -9.21 13.57
CA GLN A 198 0.25 -8.57 12.45
C GLN A 198 0.56 -9.52 11.28
N GLY A 199 0.10 -10.76 11.36
CA GLY A 199 0.48 -11.84 10.45
C GLY A 199 -0.50 -12.99 10.50
N LYS A 200 -0.05 -14.15 10.03
CA LYS A 200 -0.82 -15.39 10.08
C LYS A 200 0.06 -16.48 10.68
N ILE A 201 -0.31 -16.94 11.86
CA ILE A 201 0.32 -18.11 12.49
C ILE A 201 -0.21 -19.35 11.77
N GLU A 202 0.72 -20.16 11.26
CA GLU A 202 0.42 -21.43 10.59
C GLU A 202 0.56 -22.60 11.58
N GLN A 203 1.51 -22.51 12.53
CA GLN A 203 1.74 -23.49 13.58
C GLN A 203 2.28 -22.83 14.84
N LEU A 204 1.86 -23.32 16.02
CA LEU A 204 2.29 -22.82 17.34
C LEU A 204 2.39 -23.98 18.34
N ASP A 205 3.59 -24.23 18.86
CA ASP A 205 3.89 -25.30 19.80
C ASP A 205 4.65 -24.77 21.02
N TYR A 206 4.21 -25.15 22.22
CA TYR A 206 4.86 -24.79 23.48
C TYR A 206 5.77 -25.93 23.93
N LEU A 207 7.08 -25.74 23.81
CA LEU A 207 8.11 -26.73 24.14
C LEU A 207 8.96 -26.27 25.34
N GLU A 208 9.85 -27.14 25.81
CA GLU A 208 10.70 -26.86 26.98
C GLU A 208 11.70 -25.72 26.73
N ASP A 209 12.20 -25.58 25.50
CA ASP A 209 13.19 -24.59 25.09
C ASP A 209 12.56 -23.26 24.61
N GLY A 210 11.24 -23.20 24.47
CA GLY A 210 10.50 -22.00 24.11
C GLY A 210 9.21 -22.28 23.35
N ILE A 211 8.67 -21.21 22.77
CA ILE A 211 7.48 -21.24 21.94
C ILE A 211 7.94 -21.33 20.48
N HIS A 212 7.73 -22.49 19.85
CA HIS A 212 8.05 -22.72 18.45
C HIS A 212 6.87 -22.25 17.60
N LEU A 213 7.13 -21.44 16.58
CA LEU A 213 6.08 -20.98 15.69
C LEU A 213 6.53 -20.98 14.23
N SER A 214 5.60 -21.32 13.34
CA SER A 214 5.67 -21.02 11.91
C SER A 214 4.60 -19.97 11.62
N ALA A 215 4.99 -18.86 11.01
CA ALA A 215 4.06 -17.79 10.66
C ALA A 215 4.48 -17.06 9.40
N ARG A 216 3.53 -16.33 8.80
CA ARG A 216 3.81 -15.26 7.85
C ARG A 216 3.70 -13.92 8.55
N VAL A 217 4.78 -13.15 8.53
CA VAL A 217 4.85 -11.82 9.17
C VAL A 217 5.22 -10.76 8.15
N ARG A 218 4.77 -9.51 8.34
CA ARG A 218 5.18 -8.41 7.46
C ARG A 218 6.69 -8.19 7.51
N ILE A 219 7.29 -7.77 6.38
CA ILE A 219 8.72 -7.45 6.27
C ILE A 219 9.15 -6.42 7.33
N ALA A 220 8.32 -5.40 7.59
CA ALA A 220 8.58 -4.40 8.62
C ALA A 220 8.65 -4.99 10.04
N ALA A 221 7.70 -5.87 10.37
CA ALA A 221 7.64 -6.57 11.65
C ALA A 221 8.81 -7.56 11.78
N PHE A 222 9.16 -8.27 10.72
CA PHE A 222 10.34 -9.15 10.66
C PHE A 222 11.63 -8.41 10.99
N ASN A 223 11.83 -7.21 10.43
CA ASN A 223 12.99 -6.38 10.72
C ASN A 223 13.05 -5.90 12.18
N GLN A 224 11.90 -5.71 12.83
CA GLN A 224 11.85 -5.43 14.27
C GLN A 224 12.13 -6.68 15.09
N LEU A 225 11.51 -7.80 14.73
CA LEU A 225 11.67 -9.10 15.37
C LEU A 225 13.13 -9.56 15.35
N LYS A 226 13.84 -9.38 14.23
CA LYS A 226 15.28 -9.67 14.11
C LYS A 226 16.14 -8.82 15.04
N ARG A 227 15.77 -7.55 15.25
CA ARG A 227 16.46 -6.65 16.21
C ARG A 227 16.21 -7.06 17.64
N ASP A 228 14.96 -7.42 17.97
CA ASP A 228 14.54 -7.66 19.35
C ASP A 228 14.81 -9.11 19.81
N LEU A 229 14.83 -10.09 18.90
CA LEU A 229 15.11 -11.51 19.19
C LEU A 229 16.55 -11.96 18.87
N GLY A 230 17.34 -11.18 18.13
CA GLY A 230 18.71 -11.55 17.74
C GLY A 230 18.78 -12.60 16.61
N GLN A 231 19.90 -13.31 16.48
CA GLN A 231 20.19 -14.30 15.40
C GLN A 231 19.30 -15.57 15.39
N LEU A 232 18.20 -15.60 16.14
CA LEU A 232 17.31 -16.78 16.23
C LEU A 232 16.32 -16.91 15.06
N ALA A 233 16.21 -15.89 14.20
CA ALA A 233 15.40 -15.95 12.99
C ALA A 233 16.27 -16.29 11.78
N GLN A 234 16.39 -17.58 11.45
CA GLN A 234 16.89 -17.95 10.13
C GLN A 234 15.70 -17.94 9.15
N PRO A 235 15.75 -17.14 8.06
CA PRO A 235 14.83 -17.34 6.95
C PRO A 235 15.14 -18.70 6.32
N ASN A 236 14.09 -19.45 5.97
CA ASN A 236 14.21 -20.57 5.04
C ASN A 236 14.54 -20.07 3.63
#